data_AF-A0A2G6FWS9-F1
#
_entry.id   AF-A0A2G6FWS9-F1
#
_cell.length_a   1.000
_cell.length_b   1.000
_cell.length_c   1.000
_cell.angle_alpha   90.00
_cell.angle_beta   90.00
_cell.angle_gamma   90.00
#
_symmetry.space_group_name_H-M   'P 1'
#
loop_
_entity.id
_entity.type
_entity.pdbx_description
1 polymer ?
#
loop_
_entity_poly.entity_id
_entity_poly.type
_entity_poly.pdbx_seq_one_letter_code
_entity_poly.pdbx_strand_id
1 'polypeptide(L)'
;MVLRKIMGLFVCVLVIGSAAFATAGIPDPTETTATMPNVDTSDDLALFNLPNGQGRPFNDAQIKNDGTSVDAHIEMIVRDAFGAPVANFPREDMWLVSADGGLVSCSGGTTADLNTDSEGFTQWVSPLSAGGYSTDVCVVYVNGLALTGAPFTLFFNSADMNGDGVVNLVDIGRFTAAYIGDYNFSADFSADGVLNLVDIGRLSGAMGATCP
;
A
#
# COMPACT_ATOMS: atom_id res chain seq x y z
N MET A 1 -56.69 25.74 -12.05
CA MET A 1 -56.43 24.48 -11.29
C MET A 1 -55.22 23.70 -11.78
N VAL A 2 -54.86 23.75 -13.08
CA VAL A 2 -53.74 22.98 -13.67
C VAL A 2 -52.35 23.41 -13.13
N LEU A 3 -52.13 24.71 -12.87
CA LEU A 3 -50.84 25.22 -12.36
C LEU A 3 -50.42 24.63 -11.01
N ARG A 4 -51.37 24.36 -10.09
CA ARG A 4 -51.08 23.76 -8.78
C ARG A 4 -50.62 22.31 -8.88
N LYS A 5 -51.02 21.57 -9.92
CA LYS A 5 -50.61 20.18 -10.14
C LYS A 5 -49.21 20.09 -10.77
N ILE A 6 -48.82 21.06 -11.61
CA ILE A 6 -47.49 21.10 -12.23
C ILE A 6 -46.39 21.47 -11.22
N MET A 7 -46.69 22.39 -10.29
CA MET A 7 -45.74 22.81 -9.25
C MET A 7 -45.36 21.67 -8.30
N GLY A 8 -46.31 20.79 -7.94
CA GLY A 8 -46.03 19.61 -7.11
C GLY A 8 -45.11 18.60 -7.79
N LEU A 9 -45.26 18.40 -9.10
CA LEU A 9 -44.41 17.50 -9.88
C LEU A 9 -42.95 18.00 -9.93
N PHE A 10 -42.74 19.31 -10.12
CA PHE A 10 -41.41 19.91 -10.15
C PHE A 10 -40.67 19.78 -8.80
N VAL A 11 -41.38 19.94 -7.69
CA VAL A 11 -40.77 19.79 -6.34
C VAL A 11 -40.38 18.33 -6.09
N CYS A 12 -41.20 17.35 -6.48
CA CYS A 12 -40.84 15.94 -6.33
C CYS A 12 -39.64 15.54 -7.18
N VAL A 13 -39.53 16.03 -8.43
CA VAL A 13 -38.37 15.76 -9.29
C VAL A 13 -37.10 16.40 -8.74
N LEU A 14 -37.19 17.60 -8.15
CA LEU A 14 -36.04 18.26 -7.53
C LEU A 14 -35.52 17.50 -6.30
N VAL A 15 -36.42 16.98 -5.45
CA VAL A 15 -36.06 16.25 -4.22
C VAL A 15 -35.49 14.85 -4.52
N ILE A 16 -36.02 14.16 -5.53
CA ILE A 16 -35.48 12.87 -5.97
C ILE A 16 -34.12 13.06 -6.66
N GLY A 17 -33.93 14.14 -7.41
CA GLY A 17 -32.63 14.53 -7.98
C GLY A 17 -31.58 14.80 -6.90
N SER A 18 -31.93 15.51 -5.81
CA SER A 18 -30.95 15.85 -4.76
C SER A 18 -30.41 14.64 -3.97
N ALA A 19 -31.18 13.55 -3.87
CA ALA A 19 -30.71 12.35 -3.15
C ALA A 19 -29.64 11.57 -3.92
N ALA A 20 -29.65 11.63 -5.26
CA ALA A 20 -28.63 10.98 -6.09
C ALA A 20 -27.26 11.69 -5.99
N PHE A 21 -27.25 13.01 -5.80
CA PHE A 21 -26.01 13.77 -5.58
C PHE A 21 -25.37 13.53 -4.21
N ALA A 22 -26.09 12.96 -3.25
CA ALA A 22 -25.56 12.72 -1.91
C ALA A 22 -24.65 11.47 -1.83
N THR A 23 -24.64 10.62 -2.86
CA THR A 23 -23.81 9.39 -2.93
C THR A 23 -22.70 9.47 -3.97
N ALA A 24 -22.79 10.42 -4.91
CA ALA A 24 -21.71 10.71 -5.83
C ALA A 24 -20.47 11.18 -5.07
N GLY A 25 -19.32 10.57 -5.34
CA GLY A 25 -18.05 10.91 -4.70
C GLY A 25 -17.75 10.20 -3.37
N ILE A 26 -18.57 9.24 -2.93
CA ILE A 26 -18.20 8.31 -1.85
C ILE A 26 -17.55 7.08 -2.48
N PRO A 27 -16.29 6.74 -2.16
CA PRO A 27 -15.65 5.53 -2.70
C PRO A 27 -16.44 4.26 -2.40
N ASP A 28 -16.59 3.43 -3.43
CA ASP A 28 -17.11 2.08 -3.35
C ASP A 28 -15.95 1.09 -3.56
N PRO A 29 -15.56 0.30 -2.53
CA PRO A 29 -14.49 -0.69 -2.65
C PRO A 29 -14.76 -1.81 -3.65
N THR A 30 -16.00 -1.98 -4.12
CA THR A 30 -16.37 -2.99 -5.12
C THR A 30 -16.22 -2.48 -6.56
N GLU A 31 -16.28 -1.16 -6.77
CA GLU A 31 -16.06 -0.50 -8.06
C GLU A 31 -14.65 0.08 -8.20
N THR A 32 -13.96 0.31 -7.07
CA THR A 32 -12.58 0.77 -7.02
C THR A 32 -11.63 -0.38 -7.38
N THR A 33 -10.61 -0.10 -8.20
CA THR A 33 -9.65 -1.10 -8.67
C THR A 33 -8.23 -0.69 -8.34
N ALA A 34 -7.38 -1.65 -7.96
CA ALA A 34 -5.94 -1.46 -7.84
C ALA A 34 -5.19 -2.53 -8.64
N THR A 35 -4.10 -2.15 -9.30
CA THR A 35 -3.32 -3.02 -10.19
C THR A 35 -1.81 -2.74 -10.08
N MET A 36 -0.98 -3.74 -10.35
CA MET A 36 0.45 -3.58 -10.61
C MET A 36 0.71 -3.81 -12.10
N PRO A 37 0.70 -2.77 -12.96
CA PRO A 37 0.60 -2.95 -14.42
C PRO A 37 1.84 -3.60 -15.04
N ASN A 38 2.99 -3.58 -14.35
CA ASN A 38 4.29 -4.03 -14.86
C ASN A 38 4.74 -5.37 -14.25
N VAL A 39 3.86 -6.09 -13.54
CA VAL A 39 4.17 -7.32 -12.81
C VAL A 39 3.40 -8.51 -13.41
N ASP A 40 4.08 -9.64 -13.61
CA ASP A 40 3.41 -10.90 -13.91
C ASP A 40 2.83 -11.49 -12.62
N THR A 41 1.59 -11.96 -12.67
CA THR A 41 0.88 -12.61 -11.55
C THR A 41 1.58 -13.84 -10.98
N SER A 42 2.58 -14.41 -11.68
CA SER A 42 3.39 -15.52 -11.19
C SER A 42 4.52 -15.12 -10.26
N ASP A 43 4.87 -13.83 -10.20
CA ASP A 43 6.05 -13.38 -9.48
C ASP A 43 5.73 -13.06 -8.02
N ASP A 44 6.49 -13.68 -7.13
CA ASP A 44 6.54 -13.36 -5.71
C ASP A 44 7.43 -12.12 -5.53
N LEU A 45 6.86 -10.97 -5.17
CA LEU A 45 7.62 -9.72 -5.06
C LEU A 45 7.98 -9.39 -3.62
N ALA A 46 9.08 -8.66 -3.43
CA ALA A 46 9.53 -8.17 -2.13
C ALA A 46 9.92 -6.69 -2.21
N LEU A 47 9.42 -5.91 -1.26
CA LEU A 47 9.79 -4.50 -1.08
C LEU A 47 10.58 -4.32 0.22
N PHE A 48 11.75 -3.69 0.12
CA PHE A 48 12.57 -3.34 1.27
C PHE A 48 12.22 -1.95 1.78
N ASN A 49 11.64 -1.86 2.97
CA ASN A 49 11.16 -0.63 3.59
C ASN A 49 12.08 -0.19 4.74
N LEU A 50 12.10 1.11 5.03
CA LEU A 50 12.75 1.64 6.22
C LEU A 50 11.81 2.62 6.93
N PRO A 51 11.86 2.72 8.28
CA PRO A 51 11.00 3.65 9.02
C PRO A 51 11.09 5.10 8.54
N ASN A 52 12.27 5.55 8.10
CA ASN A 52 12.50 6.91 7.61
C ASN A 52 12.15 7.14 6.12
N GLY A 53 11.54 6.15 5.44
CA GLY A 53 11.20 6.24 4.01
C GLY A 53 12.41 6.23 3.06
N GLN A 54 13.60 5.82 3.51
CA GLN A 54 14.80 5.67 2.65
C GLN A 54 14.98 4.23 2.12
N GLY A 55 13.89 3.44 2.13
CA GLY A 55 13.87 2.09 1.56
C GLY A 55 13.93 2.09 0.02
N ARG A 56 13.55 0.97 -0.58
CA ARG A 56 13.40 0.85 -2.03
C ARG A 56 12.07 1.44 -2.48
N PRO A 57 12.04 2.23 -3.57
CA PRO A 57 10.79 2.62 -4.21
C PRO A 57 10.15 1.40 -4.89
N PHE A 58 8.86 1.46 -5.20
CA PHE A 58 8.15 0.35 -5.84
C PHE A 58 8.66 0.05 -7.24
N ASN A 59 9.20 1.05 -7.96
CA ASN A 59 9.81 0.84 -9.27
C ASN A 59 11.20 0.16 -9.22
N ASP A 60 11.66 -0.22 -8.02
CA ASP A 60 12.89 -0.98 -7.76
C ASP A 60 12.63 -2.08 -6.70
N ALA A 61 11.40 -2.61 -6.67
CA ALA A 61 11.06 -3.81 -5.91
C ALA A 61 11.83 -5.02 -6.47
N GLN A 62 11.88 -6.13 -5.73
CA GLN A 62 12.70 -7.29 -6.10
C GLN A 62 11.84 -8.54 -6.26
N ILE A 63 12.13 -9.38 -7.26
CA ILE A 63 11.57 -10.74 -7.34
C ILE A 63 12.20 -11.57 -6.21
N LYS A 64 11.37 -12.15 -5.35
CA LYS A 64 11.82 -12.93 -4.18
C LYS A 64 12.52 -14.22 -4.62
N ASN A 65 13.63 -14.51 -3.95
CA ASN A 65 14.57 -15.61 -4.23
C ASN A 65 15.36 -15.47 -5.54
N ASP A 66 15.26 -14.31 -6.21
CA ASP A 66 16.02 -14.00 -7.44
C ASP A 66 16.76 -12.67 -7.30
N GLY A 67 16.20 -11.71 -6.55
CA GLY A 67 16.80 -10.41 -6.27
C GLY A 67 16.76 -9.42 -7.44
N THR A 68 16.30 -9.85 -8.62
CA THR A 68 16.14 -9.01 -9.80
C THR A 68 15.14 -7.88 -9.53
N SER A 69 15.52 -6.67 -9.95
CA SER A 69 14.67 -5.48 -9.84
C SER A 69 13.50 -5.54 -10.83
N VAL A 70 12.30 -5.20 -10.35
CA VAL A 70 11.06 -5.11 -11.12
C VAL A 70 10.25 -3.91 -10.67
N ASP A 71 9.49 -3.35 -11.60
CA ASP A 71 8.58 -2.24 -11.30
C ASP A 71 7.25 -2.77 -10.76
N ALA A 72 7.08 -2.67 -9.45
CA ALA A 72 5.91 -3.12 -8.71
C ALA A 72 4.97 -1.98 -8.32
N HIS A 73 5.07 -0.79 -8.94
CA HIS A 73 4.19 0.31 -8.54
C HIS A 73 2.72 -0.09 -8.63
N ILE A 74 1.94 0.40 -7.67
CA ILE A 74 0.52 0.12 -7.58
C ILE A 74 -0.23 1.33 -8.13
N GLU A 75 -1.05 1.11 -9.14
CA GLU A 75 -2.02 2.08 -9.65
C GLU A 75 -3.39 1.81 -9.02
N MET A 76 -4.12 2.85 -8.65
CA MET A 76 -5.49 2.71 -8.15
C MET A 76 -6.41 3.75 -8.76
N ILE A 77 -7.60 3.31 -9.16
CA ILE A 77 -8.69 4.16 -9.66
C ILE A 77 -9.87 4.07 -8.70
N VAL A 78 -10.10 5.13 -7.94
CA VAL A 78 -11.19 5.23 -6.97
C VAL A 78 -12.49 5.61 -7.67
N ARG A 79 -13.51 4.77 -7.49
CA ARG A 79 -14.85 4.97 -8.07
C ARG A 79 -15.92 4.93 -7.00
N ASP A 80 -17.02 5.63 -7.21
CA ASP A 80 -18.23 5.52 -6.40
C ASP A 80 -19.14 4.37 -6.87
N ALA A 81 -20.26 4.17 -6.18
CA ALA A 81 -21.22 3.10 -6.46
C ALA A 81 -21.93 3.22 -7.83
N PHE A 82 -21.71 4.31 -8.58
CA PHE A 82 -22.19 4.48 -9.96
C PHE A 82 -21.08 4.33 -11.00
N GLY A 83 -19.88 3.92 -10.58
CA GLY A 83 -18.70 3.80 -11.41
C GLY A 83 -18.08 5.15 -11.79
N ALA A 84 -18.53 6.27 -11.21
CA ALA A 84 -17.95 7.58 -11.48
C ALA A 84 -16.64 7.76 -10.69
N PRO A 85 -15.60 8.37 -11.28
CA PRO A 85 -14.35 8.59 -10.58
C PRO A 85 -14.52 9.56 -9.41
N VAL A 86 -13.88 9.25 -8.28
CA VAL A 86 -13.88 10.12 -7.09
C VAL A 86 -12.64 10.99 -7.11
N ALA A 87 -12.78 12.25 -7.53
CA ALA A 87 -11.68 13.19 -7.62
C ALA A 87 -11.32 13.83 -6.27
N ASN A 88 -10.04 14.14 -6.08
CA ASN A 88 -9.49 14.75 -4.87
C ASN A 88 -9.85 13.99 -3.57
N PHE A 89 -9.93 12.66 -3.68
CA PHE A 89 -10.06 11.78 -2.53
C PHE A 89 -8.75 11.80 -1.72
N PRO A 90 -8.79 12.01 -0.40
CA PRO A 90 -7.58 12.22 0.39
C PRO A 90 -6.66 11.00 0.39
N ARG A 91 -5.34 11.23 0.19
CA ARG A 91 -4.34 10.14 0.20
C ARG A 91 -4.29 9.36 1.50
N GLU A 92 -4.54 10.02 2.62
CA GLU A 92 -4.54 9.44 3.95
C GLU A 92 -5.65 8.39 4.16
N ASP A 93 -6.70 8.45 3.35
CA ASP A 93 -7.81 7.48 3.38
C ASP A 93 -7.56 6.29 2.46
N MET A 94 -6.34 6.16 1.90
CA MET A 94 -5.91 5.09 1.01
C MET A 94 -4.56 4.56 1.47
N TRP A 95 -4.47 3.32 1.95
CA TRP A 95 -3.21 2.78 2.49
C TRP A 95 -3.03 1.29 2.26
N LEU A 96 -1.79 0.83 2.42
CA LEU A 96 -1.40 -0.57 2.30
C LEU A 96 -1.30 -1.23 3.67
N VAL A 97 -1.70 -2.50 3.76
CA VAL A 97 -1.55 -3.35 4.95
C VAL A 97 -1.12 -4.74 4.46
N SER A 98 -0.33 -5.47 5.24
CA SER A 98 -0.15 -6.89 4.99
C SER A 98 -1.19 -7.72 5.75
N ALA A 99 -1.71 -8.79 5.13
CA ALA A 99 -2.79 -9.59 5.73
C ALA A 99 -2.42 -10.22 7.09
N ASP A 100 -1.14 -10.50 7.32
CA ASP A 100 -0.58 -11.01 8.58
C ASP A 100 -0.25 -9.93 9.62
N GLY A 101 -0.38 -8.64 9.27
CA GLY A 101 0.00 -7.50 10.11
C GLY A 101 1.52 -7.32 10.30
N GLY A 102 2.34 -8.03 9.52
CA GLY A 102 3.80 -7.94 9.57
C GLY A 102 4.39 -6.63 9.03
N LEU A 103 3.68 -5.94 8.12
CA LEU A 103 4.01 -4.58 7.71
C LEU A 103 3.58 -3.59 8.80
N VAL A 104 4.54 -3.01 9.51
CA VAL A 104 4.28 -2.04 10.58
C VAL A 104 4.46 -0.62 10.05
N SER A 105 3.36 0.05 9.73
CA SER A 105 3.37 1.41 9.18
C SER A 105 3.79 2.44 10.23
N CYS A 106 4.68 3.37 9.85
CA CYS A 106 4.78 4.67 10.53
C CYS A 106 3.51 5.50 10.28
N SER A 107 3.31 6.59 11.02
CA SER A 107 2.17 7.49 10.80
C SER A 107 2.15 8.02 9.36
N GLY A 108 1.14 7.64 8.57
CA GLY A 108 1.03 8.01 7.16
C GLY A 108 2.04 7.34 6.22
N GLY A 109 2.82 6.37 6.71
CA GLY A 109 3.95 5.81 5.96
C GLY A 109 3.60 4.84 4.84
N THR A 110 2.35 4.37 4.80
CA THR A 110 1.80 3.44 3.80
C THR A 110 0.68 4.05 2.96
N THR A 111 0.43 5.36 3.12
CA THR A 111 -0.63 6.06 2.37
C THR A 111 -0.24 6.23 0.91
N ALA A 112 -1.22 6.40 0.02
CA ALA A 112 -0.98 6.73 -1.39
C ALA A 112 -0.09 7.98 -1.55
N ASP A 113 0.60 8.11 -2.68
CA ASP A 113 1.55 9.20 -2.91
C ASP A 113 0.85 10.57 -3.00
N LEU A 114 -0.35 10.62 -3.58
CA LEU A 114 -1.13 11.84 -3.80
C LEU A 114 -2.63 11.59 -3.64
N ASN A 115 -3.39 12.67 -3.43
CA ASN A 115 -4.85 12.61 -3.57
C ASN A 115 -5.22 12.15 -4.98
N THR A 116 -6.41 11.58 -5.15
CA THR A 116 -6.85 11.20 -6.48
C THR A 116 -7.00 12.41 -7.41
N ASP A 117 -6.67 12.25 -8.68
CA ASP A 117 -6.86 13.28 -9.71
C ASP A 117 -8.31 13.37 -10.21
N SER A 118 -8.57 14.09 -11.31
CA SER A 118 -9.92 14.21 -11.89
C SER A 118 -10.51 12.89 -12.42
N GLU A 119 -9.67 11.89 -12.68
CA GLU A 119 -10.07 10.56 -13.14
C GLU A 119 -10.13 9.55 -11.99
N GLY A 120 -9.97 10.01 -10.74
CA GLY A 120 -9.98 9.15 -9.56
C GLY A 120 -8.67 8.37 -9.39
N PHE A 121 -7.62 8.70 -10.15
CA PHE A 121 -6.37 7.97 -10.16
C PHE A 121 -5.42 8.42 -9.04
N THR A 122 -4.78 7.46 -8.38
CA THR A 122 -3.63 7.64 -7.49
C THR A 122 -2.68 6.43 -7.61
N GLN A 123 -1.55 6.47 -6.91
CA GLN A 123 -0.54 5.41 -6.99
C GLN A 123 0.35 5.32 -5.74
N TRP A 124 1.11 4.22 -5.66
CA TRP A 124 2.25 4.03 -4.79
C TRP A 124 3.50 3.77 -5.63
N VAL A 125 4.41 4.75 -5.67
CA VAL A 125 5.71 4.67 -6.34
C VAL A 125 6.84 4.90 -5.34
N SER A 126 6.63 5.81 -4.38
CA SER A 126 7.65 6.20 -3.39
C SER A 126 7.93 5.10 -2.36
N PRO A 127 9.13 5.08 -1.74
CA PRO A 127 9.41 4.13 -0.67
C PRO A 127 8.46 4.32 0.52
N LEU A 128 8.08 3.22 1.17
CA LEU A 128 7.24 3.27 2.35
C LEU A 128 8.05 3.67 3.59
N SER A 129 7.43 4.46 4.47
CA SER A 129 7.91 4.67 5.84
C SER A 129 7.30 3.61 6.74
N ALA A 130 7.93 2.44 6.80
CA ALA A 130 7.43 1.29 7.53
C ALA A 130 8.57 0.39 8.02
N GLY A 131 8.29 -0.34 9.09
CA GLY A 131 9.13 -1.41 9.63
C GLY A 131 8.46 -2.77 9.53
N GLY A 132 9.03 -3.74 10.23
CA GLY A 132 8.58 -5.13 10.28
C GLY A 132 8.89 -5.92 9.00
N TYR A 133 8.34 -7.12 8.93
CA TYR A 133 8.40 -7.96 7.74
C TYR A 133 7.10 -8.76 7.62
N SER A 134 6.69 -9.05 6.39
CA SER A 134 5.51 -9.83 6.08
C SER A 134 5.79 -10.79 4.94
N THR A 135 5.26 -12.01 5.05
CA THR A 135 5.27 -13.02 4.00
C THR A 135 3.86 -13.37 3.52
N ASP A 136 2.89 -12.49 3.75
CA ASP A 136 1.51 -12.64 3.29
C ASP A 136 1.18 -11.57 2.23
N VAL A 137 -0.02 -11.62 1.68
CA VAL A 137 -0.47 -10.69 0.63
C VAL A 137 -0.58 -9.25 1.14
N CYS A 138 -0.24 -8.31 0.27
CA CYS A 138 -0.52 -6.88 0.46
C CYS A 138 -1.98 -6.61 0.11
N VAL A 139 -2.69 -5.91 0.99
CA VAL A 139 -4.09 -5.52 0.87
C VAL A 139 -4.17 -4.00 0.81
N VAL A 140 -4.86 -3.50 -0.21
CA VAL A 140 -5.18 -2.07 -0.35
C VAL A 140 -6.45 -1.75 0.42
N TYR A 141 -6.41 -0.71 1.24
CA TYR A 141 -7.56 -0.14 1.93
C TYR A 141 -7.96 1.18 1.29
N VAL A 142 -9.26 1.42 1.20
CA VAL A 142 -9.87 2.70 0.84
C VAL A 142 -11.01 3.01 1.82
N ASN A 143 -10.96 4.18 2.45
CA ASN A 143 -11.96 4.63 3.41
C ASN A 143 -12.26 3.61 4.54
N GLY A 144 -11.22 2.93 5.04
CA GLY A 144 -11.35 1.92 6.10
C GLY A 144 -11.83 0.55 5.66
N LEU A 145 -12.07 0.33 4.37
CA LEU A 145 -12.52 -0.94 3.82
C LEU A 145 -11.43 -1.54 2.92
N ALA A 146 -11.18 -2.83 3.07
CA ALA A 146 -10.27 -3.57 2.19
C ALA A 146 -10.88 -3.70 0.79
N LEU A 147 -10.07 -3.46 -0.23
CA LEU A 147 -10.48 -3.59 -1.62
C LEU A 147 -10.68 -5.07 -1.99
N THR A 148 -11.77 -5.39 -2.68
CA THR A 148 -12.04 -6.77 -3.09
C THR A 148 -11.25 -7.11 -4.35
N GLY A 149 -10.54 -8.23 -4.38
CA GLY A 149 -9.88 -8.72 -5.58
C GLY A 149 -8.52 -8.09 -5.92
N ALA A 150 -7.96 -7.25 -5.04
CA ALA A 150 -6.59 -6.75 -5.16
C ALA A 150 -5.66 -7.15 -4.00
N PRO A 151 -5.61 -8.43 -3.58
CA PRO A 151 -4.44 -8.88 -2.83
C PRO A 151 -3.26 -9.00 -3.80
N PHE A 152 -2.19 -8.27 -3.54
CA PHE A 152 -0.94 -8.40 -4.29
C PHE A 152 -0.02 -9.38 -3.58
N THR A 153 0.64 -10.26 -4.35
CA THR A 153 1.74 -11.08 -3.84
C THR A 153 3.00 -10.24 -3.68
N LEU A 154 2.93 -9.27 -2.77
CA LEU A 154 3.97 -8.31 -2.45
C LEU A 154 4.32 -8.44 -0.97
N PHE A 155 5.47 -9.05 -0.71
CA PHE A 155 6.06 -9.20 0.60
C PHE A 155 6.79 -7.92 1.01
N PHE A 156 6.89 -7.73 2.32
CA PHE A 156 7.57 -6.57 2.90
C PHE A 156 8.71 -7.03 3.79
N ASN A 157 9.84 -6.35 3.69
CA ASN A 157 10.99 -6.62 4.53
C ASN A 157 11.59 -5.30 5.03
N SER A 158 12.09 -5.27 6.26
CA SER A 158 12.69 -4.08 6.83
C SER A 158 13.83 -4.43 7.77
N ALA A 159 14.82 -3.54 7.84
CA ALA A 159 15.85 -3.59 8.86
C ALA A 159 15.31 -3.30 10.27
N ASP A 160 14.13 -2.67 10.40
CA ASP A 160 13.38 -2.57 11.67
C ASP A 160 12.61 -3.88 11.86
N MET A 161 13.33 -4.93 12.26
CA MET A 161 12.83 -6.31 12.26
C MET A 161 11.79 -6.58 13.34
N ASN A 162 11.73 -5.75 14.38
CA ASN A 162 10.68 -5.83 15.40
C ASN A 162 9.49 -4.89 15.13
N GLY A 163 9.60 -3.99 14.14
CA GLY A 163 8.56 -3.04 13.78
C GLY A 163 8.30 -2.00 14.86
N ASP A 164 9.31 -1.62 15.65
CA ASP A 164 9.15 -0.61 16.70
C ASP A 164 9.33 0.83 16.20
N GLY A 165 9.60 0.99 14.90
CA GLY A 165 9.80 2.25 14.21
C GLY A 165 11.23 2.77 14.29
N VAL A 166 12.18 2.00 14.84
CA VAL A 166 13.58 2.43 15.01
C VAL A 166 14.56 1.29 14.74
N VAL A 167 15.39 1.41 13.70
CA VAL A 167 16.46 0.44 13.43
C VAL A 167 17.61 0.62 14.43
N ASN A 168 17.77 -0.33 15.35
CA ASN A 168 18.73 -0.25 16.46
C ASN A 168 19.39 -1.60 16.80
N LEU A 169 20.05 -1.69 17.97
CA LEU A 169 20.78 -2.90 18.39
C LEU A 169 19.86 -4.11 18.64
N VAL A 170 18.57 -3.87 18.93
CA VAL A 170 17.57 -4.94 19.05
C VAL A 170 17.41 -5.67 17.72
N ASP A 171 17.37 -4.94 16.60
CA ASP A 171 17.27 -5.51 15.26
C ASP A 171 18.52 -6.28 14.87
N ILE A 172 19.72 -5.78 15.22
CA ILE A 172 20.98 -6.52 15.01
C ILE A 172 20.95 -7.87 15.72
N GLY A 173 20.40 -7.93 16.94
CA GLY A 173 20.22 -9.20 17.65
C GLY A 173 19.32 -10.18 16.90
N ARG A 174 18.21 -9.69 16.34
CA ARG A 174 17.27 -10.48 15.54
C ARG A 174 17.88 -10.95 14.22
N PHE A 175 18.55 -10.05 13.52
CA PHE A 175 19.27 -10.37 12.29
C PHE A 175 20.32 -11.46 12.54
N THR A 176 21.12 -11.32 13.60
CA THR A 176 22.16 -12.30 13.95
C THR A 176 21.58 -13.68 14.21
N ALA A 177 20.43 -13.75 14.90
CA ALA A 177 19.74 -15.01 15.14
C ALA A 177 19.23 -15.67 13.86
N ALA A 178 18.69 -14.88 12.93
CA ALA A 178 18.26 -15.36 11.61
C ALA A 178 19.44 -15.76 10.72
N TYR A 179 20.54 -15.00 10.74
CA TYR A 179 21.71 -15.20 9.89
C TYR A 179 22.48 -16.51 10.17
N ILE A 180 22.50 -16.95 11.43
CA ILE A 180 23.17 -18.21 11.82
C ILE A 180 22.24 -19.43 11.65
N GLY A 181 20.93 -19.21 11.50
CA GLY A 181 19.91 -20.26 11.42
C GLY A 181 19.67 -20.78 10.01
N ASP A 182 18.55 -21.48 9.85
CA ASP A 182 17.98 -21.78 8.53
C ASP A 182 17.61 -20.48 7.80
N TYR A 183 17.51 -20.53 6.48
CA TYR A 183 17.09 -19.38 5.68
C TYR A 183 15.82 -18.75 6.24
N ASN A 184 15.86 -17.42 6.38
CA ASN A 184 14.73 -16.63 6.85
C ASN A 184 14.63 -15.34 6.06
N PHE A 185 13.52 -15.16 5.35
CA PHE A 185 13.22 -13.98 4.56
C PHE A 185 13.34 -12.67 5.36
N SER A 186 13.03 -12.67 6.66
CA SER A 186 13.13 -11.47 7.50
C SER A 186 14.54 -10.88 7.60
N ALA A 187 15.58 -11.63 7.20
CA ALA A 187 16.97 -11.17 7.17
C ALA A 187 17.55 -11.07 5.74
N ASP A 188 16.80 -11.50 4.72
CA ASP A 188 17.19 -11.44 3.31
C ASP A 188 16.74 -10.11 2.71
N PHE A 189 17.49 -9.06 3.01
CA PHE A 189 17.15 -7.69 2.63
C PHE A 189 17.40 -7.42 1.15
N SER A 190 18.15 -8.27 0.43
CA SER A 190 18.21 -8.28 -1.04
C SER A 190 17.14 -9.15 -1.71
N ALA A 191 16.37 -9.93 -0.95
CA ALA A 191 15.36 -10.87 -1.43
C ALA A 191 15.89 -11.81 -2.54
N ASP A 192 17.18 -12.18 -2.47
CA ASP A 192 17.85 -13.02 -3.47
C ASP A 192 17.90 -14.51 -3.07
N GLY A 193 17.29 -14.87 -1.95
CA GLY A 193 17.23 -16.24 -1.44
C GLY A 193 18.50 -16.67 -0.70
N VAL A 194 19.46 -15.75 -0.46
CA VAL A 194 20.75 -16.06 0.14
C VAL A 194 21.12 -15.03 1.21
N LEU A 195 21.11 -15.45 2.48
CA LEU A 195 21.63 -14.63 3.59
C LEU A 195 23.15 -14.50 3.50
N ASN A 196 23.65 -13.29 3.20
CA ASN A 196 25.08 -13.05 2.99
C ASN A 196 25.54 -11.64 3.43
N LEU A 197 26.75 -11.23 3.03
CA LEU A 197 27.33 -9.94 3.43
C LEU A 197 26.58 -8.74 2.83
N VAL A 198 25.85 -8.91 1.74
CA VAL A 198 25.00 -7.87 1.14
C VAL A 198 23.90 -7.47 2.11
N ASP A 199 23.26 -8.42 2.78
CA ASP A 199 22.23 -8.15 3.80
C ASP A 199 22.80 -7.41 5.00
N ILE A 200 23.99 -7.79 5.46
CA ILE A 200 24.71 -7.08 6.52
C ILE A 200 24.97 -5.63 6.11
N GLY A 201 25.37 -5.40 4.86
CA GLY A 201 25.57 -4.06 4.30
C GLY A 201 24.28 -3.22 4.33
N ARG A 202 23.15 -3.82 3.96
CA ARG A 202 21.82 -3.16 4.00
C ARG A 202 21.40 -2.83 5.43
N LEU A 203 21.54 -3.77 6.37
CA LEU A 203 21.29 -3.52 7.79
C LEU A 203 22.15 -2.38 8.32
N SER A 204 23.45 -2.42 8.03
CA SER A 204 24.39 -1.39 8.48
C SER A 204 24.05 -0.01 7.93
N GLY A 205 23.59 0.08 6.67
CA GLY A 205 23.15 1.34 6.05
C GLY A 205 21.84 1.88 6.62
N ALA A 206 21.00 1.00 7.17
CA ALA A 206 19.72 1.34 7.78
C ALA A 206 19.80 1.78 9.26
N MET A 207 20.94 1.53 9.92
CA MET A 207 21.10 1.83 11.35
C MET A 207 20.76 3.28 11.70
N GLY A 208 19.87 3.45 12.68
CA GLY A 208 19.39 4.76 13.12
C GLY A 208 18.24 5.33 12.29
N ALA A 209 17.74 4.61 11.29
CA ALA A 209 16.47 4.96 10.65
C ALA A 209 15.35 4.95 11.70
N THR A 210 14.52 5.99 11.70
CA THR A 210 13.43 6.23 12.65
C THR A 210 12.19 6.67 11.89
N CYS A 211 11.00 6.33 12.39
CA CYS A 211 9.76 6.90 11.86
C CYS A 211 9.81 8.44 11.90
N PRO A 212 9.31 9.14 10.87
CA PRO A 212 9.28 10.60 10.79
C PRO A 212 8.35 11.25 11.82
#